data_AF-A0A1W9WIU9-F1
#
_entry.id   AF-A0A1W9WIU9-F1
#
_cell.length_a   1.000
_cell.length_b   1.000
_cell.length_c   1.000
_cell.angle_alpha   90.00
_cell.angle_beta   90.00
_cell.angle_gamma   90.00
#
_symmetry.space_group_name_H-M   'P 1'
#
loop_
_entity.id
_entity.type
_entity.pdbx_description
1 polymer ?
#
loop_
_entity_poly.entity_id
_entity_poly.type
_entity_poly.pdbx_seq_one_letter_code
_entity_poly.pdbx_strand_id
1 'polypeptide(L)'
;MFTELLVTQDDCFKTVESINKLKKFPIVIYGAGEHALSLAQFLQRHFSLTIDASFVDAEYLSNVHAVSNVMSFAKIKQKFNTFNIIIGFDSNPWLIKEKIVKLNCKQVNSVHIYDHSLWKVFDSLNLTYMRKNQGKFQQVYDFFHDELSKKTFIGYINAKLTLELSYLRGLQSSPQYFPDDISIFSPCSSDIFVDGGAYNGDTLRVLLSKITKCRKYYAFEPDKQNYNQLADFLHKNNIQFVDAFQRGLWSCDDTLYFREDLWYNICYY
;
A
#
# COMPACT_ATOMS: atom_id res chain seq x y z
N MET A 1 26.14 7.55 12.34
CA MET A 1 25.46 6.27 12.68
C MET A 1 24.09 6.24 12.01
N PHE A 2 23.55 5.07 11.63
CA PHE A 2 22.23 4.94 10.97
C PHE A 2 21.12 5.72 11.70
N THR A 3 21.12 5.72 13.03
CA THR A 3 20.11 6.44 13.84
C THR A 3 20.13 7.95 13.71
N GLU A 4 21.25 8.53 13.31
CA GLU A 4 21.35 9.99 13.05
C GLU A 4 20.68 10.37 11.72
N LEU A 5 20.39 9.38 10.87
CA LEU A 5 19.70 9.56 9.59
C LEU A 5 18.17 9.42 9.74
N LEU A 6 17.71 9.02 10.92
CA LEU A 6 16.30 8.85 11.23
C LEU A 6 15.69 10.14 11.75
N VAL A 7 14.40 10.26 11.52
CA VAL A 7 13.57 11.33 12.11
C VAL A 7 13.65 11.33 13.63
N THR A 8 13.54 12.53 14.19
CA THR A 8 13.56 12.72 15.64
C THR A 8 12.18 12.50 16.25
N GLN A 9 12.15 12.42 17.58
CA GLN A 9 10.89 12.38 18.31
C GLN A 9 10.05 13.65 18.07
N ASP A 10 10.69 14.80 17.90
CA ASP A 10 10.02 16.06 17.59
C ASP A 10 9.36 16.03 16.22
N ASP A 11 9.97 15.37 15.23
CA ASP A 11 9.38 15.23 13.90
C ASP A 11 8.13 14.35 13.92
N CYS A 12 8.15 13.24 14.67
CA CYS A 12 6.95 12.43 14.90
C CYS A 12 5.85 13.25 15.59
N PHE A 13 6.20 14.09 16.57
CA PHE A 13 5.21 14.94 17.26
C PHE A 13 4.59 15.97 16.34
N LYS A 14 5.34 16.57 15.41
CA LYS A 14 4.81 17.53 14.43
C LYS A 14 3.71 16.90 13.57
N THR A 15 3.86 15.65 13.13
CA THR A 15 2.80 14.95 12.38
C THR A 15 1.57 14.72 13.26
N VAL A 16 1.76 14.25 14.50
CA VAL A 16 0.62 14.05 15.42
C VAL A 16 -0.12 15.37 15.64
N GLU A 17 0.61 16.48 15.77
CA GLU A 17 0.01 17.81 15.90
C GLU A 17 -0.71 18.25 14.61
N SER A 18 -0.15 17.97 13.43
CA SER A 18 -0.77 18.30 12.14
C SER A 18 -2.08 17.54 11.93
N ILE A 19 -2.10 16.24 12.26
CA ILE A 19 -3.31 15.42 12.23
C ILE A 19 -4.33 15.91 13.26
N ASN A 20 -3.90 16.28 14.47
CA ASN A 20 -4.81 16.82 15.48
C ASN A 20 -5.42 18.17 15.07
N LYS A 21 -4.74 18.99 14.26
CA LYS A 21 -5.31 20.25 13.72
C LYS A 21 -6.52 20.00 12.81
N LEU A 22 -6.69 18.79 12.27
CA LEU A 22 -7.87 18.42 11.48
C LEU A 22 -9.17 18.50 12.29
N LYS A 23 -9.12 18.36 13.63
CA LYS A 23 -10.30 18.45 14.53
C LYS A 23 -11.05 19.77 14.45
N LYS A 24 -10.43 20.82 13.91
CA LYS A 24 -11.03 22.16 13.81
C LYS A 24 -12.21 22.23 12.83
N PHE A 25 -12.24 21.35 11.83
CA PHE A 25 -13.27 21.34 10.80
C PHE A 25 -13.72 19.90 10.53
N PRO A 26 -14.96 19.69 10.04
CA PRO A 26 -15.43 18.38 9.61
C PRO A 26 -14.43 17.67 8.70
N ILE A 27 -14.24 16.37 8.90
CA ILE A 27 -13.35 15.51 8.13
C ILE A 27 -14.19 14.66 7.19
N VAL A 28 -13.93 14.81 5.90
CA VAL A 28 -14.63 14.09 4.85
C VAL A 28 -13.66 13.18 4.11
N ILE A 29 -14.00 11.89 3.95
CA ILE A 29 -13.20 10.98 3.14
C ILE A 29 -13.69 10.99 1.69
N TYR A 30 -12.76 11.16 0.75
CA TYR A 30 -13.02 10.91 -0.67
C TYR A 30 -12.71 9.46 -0.99
N GLY A 31 -13.75 8.65 -1.18
CA GLY A 31 -13.66 7.21 -1.33
C GLY A 31 -14.63 6.51 -0.39
N ALA A 32 -15.07 5.32 -0.79
CA ALA A 32 -15.97 4.47 -0.01
C ALA A 32 -15.58 2.99 -0.07
N GLY A 33 -14.37 2.68 -0.54
CA GLY A 33 -13.84 1.32 -0.55
C GLY A 33 -13.18 0.95 0.78
N GLU A 34 -12.58 -0.23 0.81
CA GLU A 34 -11.89 -0.77 2.00
C GLU A 34 -10.81 0.16 2.54
N HIS A 35 -10.02 0.77 1.64
CA HIS A 35 -9.00 1.74 2.02
C HIS A 35 -9.60 2.89 2.84
N ALA A 36 -10.74 3.45 2.40
CA ALA A 36 -11.43 4.52 3.11
C ALA A 36 -11.91 4.08 4.49
N LEU A 37 -12.51 2.88 4.58
CA LEU A 37 -13.02 2.32 5.83
C LEU A 37 -11.88 2.08 6.84
N SER A 38 -10.82 1.42 6.40
CA SER A 38 -9.69 1.11 7.27
C SER A 38 -9.00 2.41 7.72
N LEU A 39 -8.89 3.42 6.84
CA LEU A 39 -8.28 4.71 7.18
C LEU A 39 -9.10 5.43 8.25
N ALA A 40 -10.43 5.40 8.15
CA ALA A 40 -11.32 5.94 9.17
C ALA A 40 -11.10 5.26 10.54
N GLN A 41 -10.98 3.93 10.56
CA GLN A 41 -10.73 3.17 11.78
C GLN A 41 -9.37 3.54 12.41
N PHE A 42 -8.33 3.70 11.60
CA PHE A 42 -7.03 4.12 12.07
C PHE A 42 -7.03 5.53 12.67
N LEU A 43 -7.63 6.51 11.96
CA LEU A 43 -7.74 7.88 12.44
C LEU A 43 -8.53 7.94 13.76
N GLN A 44 -9.59 7.17 13.88
CA GLN A 44 -10.37 7.05 15.11
C GLN A 44 -9.55 6.43 16.25
N ARG A 45 -8.88 5.29 16.00
CA ARG A 45 -8.13 4.54 17.01
C ARG A 45 -6.92 5.31 17.55
N HIS A 46 -6.17 5.99 16.69
CA HIS A 46 -4.88 6.59 17.07
C HIS A 46 -4.95 8.09 17.36
N PHE A 47 -5.94 8.79 16.80
CA PHE A 47 -6.03 10.25 16.91
C PHE A 47 -7.38 10.73 17.47
N SER A 48 -8.31 9.82 17.75
CA SER A 48 -9.69 10.14 18.16
C SER A 48 -10.36 11.09 17.17
N LEU A 49 -10.14 10.85 15.87
CA LEU A 49 -10.75 11.58 14.76
C LEU A 49 -11.91 10.78 14.18
N THR A 50 -13.09 11.38 14.20
CA THR A 50 -14.29 10.83 13.55
C THR A 50 -14.42 11.35 12.12
N ILE A 51 -14.90 10.51 11.21
CA ILE A 51 -15.23 10.91 9.84
C ILE A 51 -16.69 11.36 9.78
N ASP A 52 -16.92 12.61 9.35
CA ASP A 52 -18.24 13.25 9.35
C ASP A 52 -19.10 12.86 8.14
N ALA A 53 -18.44 12.52 7.03
CA ALA A 53 -19.07 12.04 5.80
C ALA A 53 -18.02 11.40 4.88
N SER A 54 -18.51 10.66 3.89
CA SER A 54 -17.70 10.28 2.73
C SER A 54 -18.36 10.73 1.44
N PHE A 55 -17.56 10.88 0.38
CA PHE A 55 -18.10 11.07 -0.96
C PHE A 55 -17.35 10.25 -1.99
N VAL A 56 -18.00 10.01 -3.12
CA VAL A 56 -17.42 9.36 -4.29
C VAL A 56 -17.78 10.14 -5.55
N ASP A 57 -17.15 9.81 -6.67
CA ASP A 57 -17.59 10.34 -7.97
C ASP A 57 -19.00 9.85 -8.32
N ALA A 58 -19.69 10.62 -9.16
CA ALA A 58 -21.09 10.36 -9.51
C ALA A 58 -21.32 8.93 -10.03
N GLU A 59 -20.37 8.39 -10.79
CA GLU A 59 -20.40 7.04 -11.35
C GLU A 59 -20.41 5.92 -10.30
N TYR A 60 -19.92 6.18 -9.08
CA TYR A 60 -19.85 5.17 -8.02
C TYR A 60 -21.01 5.27 -7.01
N LEU A 61 -21.85 6.30 -7.09
CA LEU A 61 -22.92 6.53 -6.10
C LEU A 61 -23.93 5.37 -6.01
N SER A 62 -24.15 4.64 -7.10
CA SER A 62 -25.07 3.48 -7.12
C SER A 62 -24.52 2.25 -6.41
N ASN A 63 -23.20 2.17 -6.18
CA ASN A 63 -22.52 0.95 -5.73
C ASN A 63 -22.09 1.02 -4.26
N VAL A 64 -22.51 2.05 -3.52
CA VAL A 64 -22.06 2.30 -2.15
C VAL A 64 -22.96 1.62 -1.13
N HIS A 65 -22.94 0.29 -1.11
CA HIS A 65 -23.77 -0.49 -0.18
C HIS A 65 -23.14 -0.68 1.21
N ALA A 66 -21.83 -0.45 1.37
CA ALA A 66 -21.07 -0.85 2.55
C ALA A 66 -20.72 0.28 3.54
N VAL A 67 -20.80 1.55 3.15
CA VAL A 67 -20.36 2.68 4.01
C VAL A 67 -21.55 3.60 4.29
N SER A 68 -21.89 3.79 5.58
CA SER A 68 -22.90 4.77 6.00
C SER A 68 -22.43 6.20 5.69
N ASN A 69 -23.35 7.09 5.32
CA ASN A 69 -23.09 8.52 5.04
C ASN A 69 -22.25 8.85 3.78
N VAL A 70 -22.32 8.02 2.73
CA VAL A 70 -21.73 8.40 1.43
C VAL A 70 -22.68 9.27 0.61
N MET A 71 -22.16 10.37 0.08
CA MET A 71 -22.93 11.32 -0.72
C MET A 71 -22.12 11.89 -1.88
N SER A 72 -22.73 12.75 -2.70
CA SER A 72 -21.99 13.46 -3.75
C SER A 72 -21.18 14.61 -3.17
N PHE A 73 -20.11 15.02 -3.85
CA PHE A 73 -19.33 16.20 -3.46
C PHE A 73 -20.18 17.48 -3.43
N ALA A 74 -21.22 17.57 -4.26
CA ALA A 74 -22.19 18.67 -4.21
C ALA A 74 -22.96 18.71 -2.87
N LYS A 75 -23.39 17.56 -2.35
CA LYS A 75 -24.06 17.46 -1.04
C LYS A 75 -23.10 17.78 0.11
N ILE A 76 -21.83 17.38 0.02
CA ILE A 76 -20.79 17.78 0.99
C ILE A 76 -20.68 19.31 1.07
N LYS A 77 -20.61 20.00 -0.08
CA LYS A 77 -20.53 21.47 -0.14
C LYS A 77 -21.78 22.20 0.39
N GLN A 78 -22.95 21.54 0.36
CA GLN A 78 -24.19 22.06 0.95
C GLN A 78 -24.25 21.81 2.46
N LYS A 79 -23.69 20.69 2.93
CA LYS A 79 -23.72 20.27 4.33
C LYS A 79 -22.68 21.00 5.19
N PHE A 80 -21.51 21.32 4.65
CA PHE A 80 -20.40 21.88 5.40
C PHE A 80 -19.88 23.20 4.79
N ASN A 81 -19.79 24.24 5.63
CA ASN A 81 -19.25 25.54 5.23
C ASN A 81 -17.73 25.52 5.01
N THR A 82 -17.03 24.74 5.83
CA THR A 82 -15.59 24.52 5.74
C THR A 82 -15.28 23.10 6.21
N PHE A 83 -14.47 22.36 5.47
CA PHE A 83 -14.14 20.97 5.79
C PHE A 83 -12.76 20.56 5.28
N ASN A 84 -12.19 19.52 5.89
CA ASN A 84 -10.99 18.84 5.44
C ASN A 84 -11.36 17.65 4.55
N ILE A 85 -10.55 17.38 3.53
CA ILE A 85 -10.67 16.17 2.71
C ILE A 85 -9.49 15.26 2.99
N ILE A 86 -9.77 13.97 3.18
CA ILE A 86 -8.76 12.91 3.20
C ILE A 86 -9.01 11.97 2.03
N ILE A 87 -8.01 11.72 1.20
CA ILE A 87 -8.10 10.77 0.09
C ILE A 87 -8.11 9.34 0.65
N GLY A 88 -9.17 8.60 0.34
CA GLY A 88 -9.46 7.26 0.87
C GLY A 88 -9.33 6.15 -0.17
N PHE A 89 -8.48 6.33 -1.18
CA PHE A 89 -8.18 5.30 -2.17
C PHE A 89 -6.74 5.45 -2.66
N ASP A 90 -6.14 4.32 -3.03
CA ASP A 90 -4.86 4.28 -3.72
C ASP A 90 -5.09 4.25 -5.23
N SER A 91 -4.34 5.09 -5.95
CA SER A 91 -4.34 5.09 -7.40
C SER A 91 -3.04 5.72 -7.92
N ASN A 92 -2.86 5.74 -9.24
CA ASN A 92 -1.71 6.40 -9.84
C ASN A 92 -1.68 7.89 -9.40
N PRO A 93 -0.50 8.43 -9.00
CA PRO A 93 -0.34 9.82 -8.57
C PRO A 93 -0.94 10.86 -9.52
N TRP A 94 -0.95 10.61 -10.84
CA TRP A 94 -1.54 11.51 -11.82
C TRP A 94 -3.06 11.61 -11.66
N LEU A 95 -3.76 10.48 -11.49
CA LEU A 95 -5.21 10.47 -11.28
C LEU A 95 -5.57 11.16 -9.95
N ILE A 96 -4.81 10.91 -8.89
CA ILE A 96 -5.00 11.59 -7.60
C ILE A 96 -4.83 13.11 -7.77
N LYS A 97 -3.78 13.54 -8.49
CA LYS A 97 -3.54 14.95 -8.77
C LYS A 97 -4.70 15.58 -9.55
N GLU A 98 -5.19 14.94 -10.60
CA GLU A 98 -6.35 15.41 -11.37
C GLU A 98 -7.60 15.53 -10.49
N LYS A 99 -7.84 14.52 -9.65
CA LYS A 99 -8.95 14.51 -8.71
C LYS A 99 -8.84 15.66 -7.70
N ILE A 100 -7.67 15.90 -7.11
CA ILE A 100 -7.43 17.01 -6.17
C ILE A 100 -7.71 18.37 -6.81
N VAL A 101 -7.27 18.59 -8.05
CA VAL A 101 -7.55 19.85 -8.77
C VAL A 101 -9.06 20.10 -8.89
N LYS A 102 -9.85 19.06 -9.11
CA LYS A 102 -11.33 19.15 -9.21
C LYS A 102 -12.01 19.42 -7.85
N LEU A 103 -11.32 19.16 -6.74
CA LEU A 103 -11.84 19.44 -5.39
C LEU A 103 -11.63 20.90 -4.97
N ASN A 104 -10.86 21.68 -5.72
CA ASN A 104 -10.51 23.05 -5.36
C ASN A 104 -11.77 23.95 -5.28
N CYS A 105 -12.21 24.26 -4.07
CA CYS A 105 -13.26 25.22 -3.81
C CYS A 105 -13.05 25.93 -2.46
N LYS A 106 -13.72 27.07 -2.26
CA LYS A 106 -13.56 27.93 -1.07
C LYS A 106 -13.88 27.23 0.25
N GLN A 107 -14.70 26.18 0.23
CA GLN A 107 -15.06 25.41 1.43
C GLN A 107 -14.01 24.38 1.84
N VAL A 108 -13.10 23.98 0.94
CA VAL A 108 -12.06 22.99 1.27
C VAL A 108 -10.93 23.70 2.01
N ASN A 109 -10.76 23.39 3.29
CA ASN A 109 -9.68 23.91 4.12
C ASN A 109 -8.33 23.29 3.74
N SER A 110 -8.31 21.97 3.59
CA SER A 110 -7.10 21.22 3.25
C SER A 110 -7.43 19.84 2.67
N VAL A 111 -6.50 19.30 1.89
CA VAL A 111 -6.58 17.95 1.32
C VAL A 111 -5.36 17.16 1.77
N HIS A 112 -5.59 15.96 2.31
CA HIS A 112 -4.54 15.09 2.86
C HIS A 112 -4.56 13.72 2.19
N ILE A 113 -3.38 13.13 2.08
CA ILE A 113 -3.18 11.76 1.61
C ILE A 113 -2.36 11.04 2.68
N TYR A 114 -2.90 9.94 3.19
CA TYR A 114 -2.21 9.05 4.10
C TYR A 114 -2.13 7.67 3.47
N ASP A 115 -0.91 7.22 3.18
CA ASP A 115 -0.68 5.93 2.56
C ASP A 115 -1.02 4.79 3.52
N HIS A 116 -1.90 3.92 3.05
CA HIS A 116 -2.41 2.77 3.78
C HIS A 116 -1.39 1.72 4.18
N SER A 117 -0.32 1.55 3.41
CA SER A 117 0.79 0.73 3.87
C SER A 117 1.43 1.32 5.12
N LEU A 118 1.51 2.65 5.25
CA LEU A 118 2.23 3.31 6.34
C LEU A 118 1.60 3.02 7.70
N TRP A 119 0.27 3.08 7.80
CA TRP A 119 -0.38 2.98 9.10
C TRP A 119 -0.68 1.56 9.59
N LYS A 120 -0.75 0.56 8.70
CA LYS A 120 -0.89 -0.85 9.11
C LYS A 120 0.22 -1.36 10.02
N VAL A 121 1.41 -0.80 9.90
CA VAL A 121 2.59 -1.17 10.69
C VAL A 121 2.98 -0.08 11.69
N PHE A 122 2.17 0.98 11.80
CA PHE A 122 2.49 2.12 12.67
C PHE A 122 2.57 1.71 14.14
N ASP A 123 1.72 0.78 14.57
CA ASP A 123 1.76 0.23 15.93
C ASP A 123 3.03 -0.58 16.19
N SER A 124 3.52 -1.32 15.18
CA SER A 124 4.68 -2.22 15.34
C SER A 124 6.02 -1.53 15.11
N LEU A 125 6.07 -0.52 14.25
CA LEU A 125 7.29 0.21 13.88
C LEU A 125 7.25 1.64 14.41
N ASN A 126 7.55 1.80 15.70
CA ASN A 126 7.63 3.08 16.39
C ASN A 126 9.05 3.35 16.92
N LEU A 127 9.31 4.58 17.42
CA LEU A 127 10.63 4.98 17.92
C LEU A 127 11.16 4.08 19.05
N THR A 128 10.28 3.56 19.92
CA THR A 128 10.67 2.63 20.99
C THR A 128 11.17 1.31 20.40
N TYR A 129 10.45 0.76 19.41
CA TYR A 129 10.88 -0.45 18.69
C TYR A 129 12.20 -0.23 17.95
N MET A 130 12.36 0.93 17.30
CA MET A 130 13.59 1.31 16.60
C MET A 130 14.78 1.38 17.55
N ARG A 131 14.65 2.09 18.68
CA ARG A 131 15.72 2.20 19.69
C ARG A 131 16.10 0.82 20.25
N LYS A 132 15.11 -0.01 20.60
CA LYS A 132 15.34 -1.37 21.12
C LYS A 132 16.09 -2.27 20.12
N ASN A 133 15.89 -2.06 18.81
CA ASN A 133 16.45 -2.89 17.74
C ASN A 133 17.52 -2.17 16.91
N GLN A 134 18.08 -1.05 17.39
CA GLN A 134 18.98 -0.19 16.63
C GLN A 134 20.12 -0.94 15.95
N GLY A 135 20.77 -1.88 16.65
CA GLY A 135 21.86 -2.68 16.10
C GLY A 135 21.44 -3.53 14.89
N LYS A 136 20.22 -4.06 14.89
CA LYS A 136 19.69 -4.84 13.75
C LYS A 136 19.41 -3.96 12.54
N PHE A 137 18.86 -2.77 12.77
CA PHE A 137 18.62 -1.81 11.69
C PHE A 137 19.92 -1.30 11.08
N GLN A 138 20.94 -1.03 11.92
CA GLN A 138 22.28 -0.68 11.45
C GLN A 138 22.87 -1.82 10.61
N GLN A 139 22.76 -3.07 11.06
CA GLN A 139 23.24 -4.23 10.32
C GLN A 139 22.58 -4.35 8.93
N VAL A 140 21.26 -4.19 8.83
CA VAL A 140 20.56 -4.20 7.54
C VAL A 140 21.00 -3.04 6.65
N TYR A 141 21.16 -1.84 7.21
CA TYR A 141 21.66 -0.68 6.49
C TYR A 141 23.06 -0.95 5.90
N ASP A 142 23.93 -1.62 6.66
CA ASP A 142 25.30 -1.97 6.24
C ASP A 142 25.34 -3.10 5.20
N PHE A 143 24.27 -3.87 5.03
CA PHE A 143 24.17 -4.87 3.95
C PHE A 143 23.93 -4.25 2.57
N PHE A 144 23.35 -3.06 2.50
CA PHE A 144 23.09 -2.39 1.23
C PHE A 144 24.39 -1.84 0.63
N HIS A 145 24.74 -2.31 -0.56
CA HIS A 145 25.93 -1.87 -1.27
C HIS A 145 25.72 -0.51 -1.97
N ASP A 146 24.53 -0.26 -2.53
CA ASP A 146 24.23 0.94 -3.29
C ASP A 146 23.52 2.02 -2.45
N GLU A 147 23.77 3.28 -2.81
CA GLU A 147 23.24 4.44 -2.09
C GLU A 147 21.72 4.62 -2.27
N LEU A 148 21.13 4.11 -3.36
CA LEU A 148 19.69 4.17 -3.57
C LEU A 148 18.98 3.27 -2.57
N SER A 149 19.40 2.02 -2.40
CA SER A 149 18.86 1.08 -1.41
C SER A 149 18.96 1.62 0.02
N LYS A 150 20.09 2.23 0.39
CA LYS A 150 20.26 2.90 1.68
C LYS A 150 19.27 4.04 1.89
N LYS A 151 19.10 4.91 0.88
CA LYS A 151 18.13 6.02 0.92
C LYS A 151 16.69 5.50 0.98
N THR A 152 16.36 4.47 0.20
CA THR A 152 15.04 3.81 0.20
C THR A 152 14.72 3.22 1.56
N PHE A 153 15.68 2.55 2.20
CA PHE A 153 15.50 1.99 3.54
C PHE A 153 15.24 3.08 4.60
N ILE A 154 16.05 4.15 4.61
CA ILE A 154 15.86 5.29 5.51
C ILE A 154 14.52 5.99 5.23
N GLY A 155 14.24 6.28 3.97
CA GLY A 155 13.02 6.96 3.54
C GLY A 155 11.77 6.17 3.92
N TYR A 156 11.80 4.85 3.77
CA TYR A 156 10.72 3.96 4.21
C TYR A 156 10.50 4.06 5.71
N ILE A 157 11.55 3.91 6.52
CA ILE A 157 11.44 3.98 7.98
C ILE A 157 10.95 5.36 8.44
N ASN A 158 11.50 6.43 7.87
CA ASN A 158 11.09 7.79 8.20
C ASN A 158 9.63 8.04 7.82
N ALA A 159 9.18 7.59 6.65
CA ALA A 159 7.78 7.67 6.24
C ALA A 159 6.85 6.92 7.19
N LYS A 160 7.25 5.75 7.71
CA LYS A 160 6.45 5.00 8.70
C LYS A 160 6.36 5.73 10.04
N LEU A 161 7.50 6.22 10.54
CA LEU A 161 7.57 6.90 11.84
C LEU A 161 6.82 8.23 11.86
N THR A 162 6.78 8.94 10.74
CA THR A 162 6.13 10.25 10.64
C THR A 162 4.80 10.23 9.89
N LEU A 163 4.40 9.12 9.28
CA LEU A 163 3.27 9.06 8.33
C LEU A 163 3.41 10.02 7.13
N GLU A 164 4.61 10.55 6.86
CA GLU A 164 4.86 11.50 5.78
C GLU A 164 5.39 10.81 4.52
N LEU A 165 4.55 10.76 3.49
CA LEU A 165 4.89 10.20 2.18
C LEU A 165 6.05 10.91 1.47
N SER A 166 6.33 12.17 1.84
CA SER A 166 7.38 12.97 1.23
C SER A 166 8.77 12.34 1.34
N TYR A 167 9.02 11.52 2.38
CA TYR A 167 10.27 10.77 2.54
C TYR A 167 10.49 9.69 1.47
N LEU A 168 9.44 9.26 0.77
CA LEU A 168 9.52 8.27 -0.31
C LEU A 168 9.69 8.90 -1.69
N ARG A 169 9.64 10.24 -1.78
CA ARG A 169 9.63 10.93 -3.07
C ARG A 169 10.93 10.70 -3.84
N GLY A 170 10.79 10.16 -5.05
CA GLY A 170 11.94 9.88 -5.93
C GLY A 170 12.73 8.63 -5.55
N LEU A 171 12.24 7.82 -4.60
CA LEU A 171 12.85 6.54 -4.20
C LEU A 171 12.17 5.32 -4.83
N GLN A 172 11.17 5.55 -5.68
CA GLN A 172 10.45 4.49 -6.38
C GLN A 172 11.22 4.07 -7.64
N SER A 173 11.43 2.77 -7.80
CA SER A 173 11.85 2.15 -9.06
C SER A 173 10.68 1.38 -9.68
N SER A 174 10.69 1.30 -11.01
CA SER A 174 9.75 0.49 -11.78
C SER A 174 10.49 -0.19 -12.93
N PRO A 175 10.19 -1.45 -13.26
CA PRO A 175 9.15 -2.30 -12.67
C PRO A 175 9.59 -2.97 -11.33
N GLN A 176 8.62 -3.36 -10.49
CA GLN A 176 8.86 -3.79 -9.10
C GLN A 176 9.78 -5.01 -8.93
N TYR A 177 9.61 -6.06 -9.73
CA TYR A 177 10.34 -7.33 -9.57
C TYR A 177 11.50 -7.51 -10.55
N PHE A 178 11.53 -6.74 -11.64
CA PHE A 178 12.55 -6.83 -12.69
C PHE A 178 13.12 -5.44 -13.01
N PRO A 179 13.65 -4.72 -12.01
CA PRO A 179 14.12 -3.35 -12.17
C PRO A 179 15.21 -3.24 -13.25
N ASP A 180 15.17 -2.19 -14.06
CA ASP A 180 16.16 -1.98 -15.13
C ASP A 180 17.51 -1.47 -14.61
N ASP A 181 17.53 -0.90 -13.41
CA ASP A 181 18.70 -0.29 -12.76
C ASP A 181 19.53 -1.29 -11.94
N ILE A 182 19.08 -2.55 -11.80
CA ILE A 182 19.80 -3.60 -11.06
C ILE A 182 19.99 -4.84 -11.94
N SER A 183 21.18 -4.96 -12.53
CA SER A 183 21.48 -5.97 -13.56
C SER A 183 21.31 -7.42 -13.10
N ILE A 184 21.55 -7.74 -11.82
CA ILE A 184 21.37 -9.11 -11.28
C ILE A 184 19.89 -9.55 -11.28
N PHE A 185 18.94 -8.62 -11.35
CA PHE A 185 17.51 -8.92 -11.48
C PHE A 185 17.01 -8.92 -12.93
N SER A 186 17.91 -8.80 -13.91
CA SER A 186 17.55 -8.95 -15.32
C SER A 186 17.24 -10.43 -15.61
N PRO A 187 15.99 -10.76 -15.99
CA PRO A 187 15.61 -12.16 -16.16
C PRO A 187 16.27 -12.76 -17.40
N CYS A 188 16.64 -14.02 -17.32
CA CYS A 188 17.25 -14.77 -18.42
C CYS A 188 16.61 -16.15 -18.60
N SER A 189 16.88 -16.78 -19.74
CA SER A 189 16.22 -18.04 -20.12
C SER A 189 16.66 -19.25 -19.29
N SER A 190 17.77 -19.16 -18.55
CA SER A 190 18.25 -20.21 -17.65
C SER A 190 17.68 -20.13 -16.24
N ASP A 191 16.96 -19.05 -15.90
CA ASP A 191 16.48 -18.81 -14.54
C ASP A 191 15.36 -19.76 -14.12
N ILE A 192 15.30 -20.01 -12.82
CA ILE A 192 14.21 -20.71 -12.15
C ILE A 192 13.56 -19.73 -11.17
N PHE A 193 12.27 -19.46 -11.34
CA PHE A 193 11.51 -18.55 -10.49
C PHE A 193 10.60 -19.30 -9.52
N VAL A 194 10.47 -18.78 -8.31
CA VAL A 194 9.46 -19.17 -7.33
C VAL A 194 8.63 -17.94 -7.02
N ASP A 195 7.35 -17.99 -7.36
CA ASP A 195 6.39 -16.90 -7.21
C ASP A 195 5.39 -17.27 -6.10
N GLY A 196 5.64 -16.71 -4.91
CA GLY A 196 4.83 -16.90 -3.72
C GLY A 196 3.75 -15.84 -3.60
N GLY A 197 2.55 -16.14 -4.09
CA GLY A 197 1.46 -15.17 -4.27
C GLY A 197 1.31 -14.76 -5.73
N ALA A 198 1.24 -15.75 -6.62
CA ALA A 198 1.22 -15.55 -8.07
C ALA A 198 -0.04 -14.85 -8.60
N TYR A 199 -1.06 -14.68 -7.75
CA TYR A 199 -2.30 -13.98 -8.08
C TYR A 199 -2.91 -14.50 -9.38
N ASN A 200 -3.15 -13.63 -10.36
CA ASN A 200 -3.64 -13.99 -11.69
C ASN A 200 -2.53 -14.11 -12.77
N GLY A 201 -1.27 -14.23 -12.32
CA GLY A 201 -0.07 -14.28 -13.16
C GLY A 201 0.43 -12.92 -13.63
N ASP A 202 0.15 -11.83 -12.91
CA ASP A 202 0.59 -10.48 -13.25
C ASP A 202 2.13 -10.38 -13.31
N THR A 203 2.84 -10.93 -12.33
CA THR A 203 4.30 -10.95 -12.28
C THR A 203 4.88 -11.76 -13.45
N LEU A 204 4.27 -12.91 -13.77
CA LEU A 204 4.63 -13.71 -14.94
C LEU A 204 4.42 -12.96 -16.25
N ARG A 205 3.38 -12.12 -16.37
CA ARG A 205 3.20 -11.26 -17.55
C ARG A 205 4.30 -10.22 -17.67
N VAL A 206 4.72 -9.62 -16.55
CA VAL A 206 5.88 -8.70 -16.56
C VAL A 206 7.15 -9.43 -16.99
N LEU A 207 7.39 -10.64 -16.48
CA LEU A 207 8.51 -11.48 -16.91
C LEU A 207 8.47 -11.75 -18.42
N LEU A 208 7.31 -12.15 -18.93
CA LEU A 208 7.10 -12.48 -20.35
C LEU A 208 7.23 -11.27 -21.28
N SER A 209 7.07 -10.05 -20.76
CA SER A 209 7.38 -8.82 -21.50
C SER A 209 8.88 -8.60 -21.72
N LYS A 210 9.73 -9.22 -20.88
CA LYS A 210 11.20 -9.09 -20.93
C LYS A 210 11.88 -10.29 -21.60
N ILE A 211 11.36 -11.50 -21.40
CA ILE A 211 11.90 -12.74 -22.00
C ILE A 211 10.76 -13.66 -22.46
N THR A 212 11.01 -14.46 -23.51
CA THR A 212 9.98 -15.39 -24.03
C THR A 212 9.74 -16.60 -23.12
N LYS A 213 10.78 -17.07 -22.43
CA LYS A 213 10.71 -18.20 -21.48
C LYS A 213 11.86 -18.15 -20.49
N CYS A 214 11.65 -18.72 -19.31
CA CYS A 214 12.70 -19.10 -18.36
C CYS A 214 12.84 -20.63 -18.34
N ARG A 215 13.77 -21.17 -17.55
CA ARG A 215 13.98 -22.62 -17.44
C ARG A 215 12.81 -23.27 -16.73
N LYS A 216 12.31 -22.66 -15.66
CA LYS A 216 11.15 -23.12 -14.90
C LYS A 216 10.55 -21.99 -14.08
N TYR A 217 9.24 -22.01 -13.90
CA TYR A 217 8.51 -21.09 -13.03
C TYR A 217 7.57 -21.87 -12.11
N TYR A 218 7.67 -21.69 -10.81
CA TYR A 218 6.76 -22.29 -9.83
C TYR A 218 5.85 -21.22 -9.27
N ALA A 219 4.56 -21.29 -9.60
CA ALA A 219 3.56 -20.30 -9.20
C ALA A 219 2.68 -20.85 -8.07
N PHE A 220 2.64 -20.16 -6.94
CA PHE A 220 1.85 -20.54 -5.77
C PHE A 220 0.77 -19.48 -5.54
N GLU A 221 -0.51 -19.87 -5.65
CA GLU A 221 -1.65 -18.99 -5.37
C GLU A 221 -2.73 -19.76 -4.58
N PRO A 222 -2.96 -19.43 -3.30
CA PRO A 222 -3.94 -20.15 -2.48
C PRO A 222 -5.39 -19.82 -2.84
N ASP A 223 -5.70 -18.59 -3.27
CA ASP A 223 -7.07 -18.21 -3.59
C ASP A 223 -7.56 -18.90 -4.85
N LYS A 224 -8.73 -19.54 -4.75
CA LYS A 224 -9.29 -20.36 -5.85
C LYS A 224 -9.61 -19.52 -7.09
N GLN A 225 -10.12 -18.31 -6.92
CA GLN A 225 -10.52 -17.47 -8.05
C GLN A 225 -9.29 -16.93 -8.79
N ASN A 226 -8.28 -16.48 -8.05
CA ASN A 226 -7.02 -16.02 -8.61
C ASN A 226 -6.26 -17.17 -9.30
N TYR A 227 -6.18 -18.33 -8.63
CA TYR A 227 -5.58 -19.53 -9.21
C TYR A 227 -6.25 -19.95 -10.52
N ASN A 228 -7.59 -19.92 -10.59
CA ASN A 228 -8.31 -20.24 -11.82
C ASN A 228 -7.97 -19.23 -12.95
N GLN A 229 -7.85 -17.94 -12.64
CA GLN A 229 -7.44 -16.93 -13.62
C GLN A 229 -6.00 -17.17 -14.12
N LEU A 230 -5.09 -17.53 -13.21
CA LEU A 230 -3.72 -17.92 -13.56
C LEU A 230 -3.72 -19.15 -14.47
N ALA A 231 -4.42 -20.23 -14.11
CA ALA A 231 -4.50 -21.46 -14.89
C ALA A 231 -5.09 -21.21 -16.29
N ASP A 232 -6.15 -20.41 -16.38
CA ASP A 232 -6.73 -19.96 -17.64
C ASP A 232 -5.73 -19.20 -18.50
N PHE A 233 -4.96 -18.29 -17.89
CA PHE A 233 -3.91 -17.53 -18.58
C PHE A 233 -2.84 -18.47 -19.15
N LEU A 234 -2.36 -19.43 -18.37
CA LEU A 234 -1.37 -20.42 -18.80
C LEU A 234 -1.89 -21.27 -19.97
N HIS A 235 -3.12 -21.78 -19.85
CA HIS A 235 -3.74 -22.62 -20.87
C HIS A 235 -3.97 -21.85 -22.18
N LYS A 236 -4.57 -20.65 -22.11
CA LYS A 236 -4.86 -19.82 -23.30
C LYS A 236 -3.61 -19.43 -24.08
N ASN A 237 -2.46 -19.30 -23.40
CA ASN A 237 -1.19 -18.90 -24.01
C ASN A 237 -0.23 -20.09 -24.25
N ASN A 238 -0.68 -21.33 -24.00
CA ASN A 238 0.13 -22.54 -24.15
C ASN A 238 1.49 -22.46 -23.42
N ILE A 239 1.49 -21.94 -22.19
CA ILE A 239 2.71 -21.75 -21.38
C ILE A 239 3.02 -23.06 -20.63
N GLN A 240 4.06 -23.77 -21.08
CA GLN A 240 4.41 -25.12 -20.60
C GLN A 240 5.53 -25.14 -19.54
N PHE A 241 6.28 -24.05 -19.37
CA PHE A 241 7.41 -24.00 -18.43
C PHE A 241 7.00 -23.60 -17.00
N VAL A 242 5.70 -23.42 -16.75
CA VAL A 242 5.14 -22.98 -15.46
C VAL A 242 4.43 -24.15 -14.81
N ASP A 243 4.77 -24.46 -13.55
CA ASP A 243 3.94 -25.31 -12.68
C ASP A 243 3.17 -24.39 -11.73
N ALA A 244 1.83 -24.45 -11.78
CA ALA A 244 0.96 -23.71 -10.88
C ALA A 244 0.42 -24.63 -9.78
N PHE A 245 0.42 -24.13 -8.53
CA PHE A 245 -0.07 -24.83 -7.36
C PHE A 245 -1.10 -23.96 -6.65
N GLN A 246 -2.27 -24.53 -6.38
CA GLN A 246 -3.29 -23.87 -5.54
C GLN A 246 -2.92 -23.99 -4.05
N ARG A 247 -1.83 -23.35 -3.65
CA ARG A 247 -1.24 -23.42 -2.31
C ARG A 247 -0.58 -22.08 -1.96
N GLY A 248 -0.54 -21.76 -0.67
CA GLY A 248 0.31 -20.69 -0.15
C GLY A 248 1.72 -21.21 0.16
N LEU A 249 2.69 -20.29 0.26
CA LEU A 249 4.02 -20.62 0.77
C LEU A 249 4.08 -20.43 2.28
N TRP A 250 4.66 -21.42 2.96
CA TRP A 250 4.76 -21.45 4.41
C TRP A 250 6.06 -22.09 4.89
N SER A 251 6.34 -22.01 6.20
CA SER A 251 7.52 -22.60 6.82
C SER A 251 7.51 -24.14 6.84
N CYS A 252 6.34 -24.76 6.70
CA CYS A 252 6.16 -26.21 6.67
C CYS A 252 4.91 -26.60 5.85
N ASP A 253 4.79 -27.87 5.48
CA ASP A 253 3.56 -28.41 4.88
C ASP A 253 2.47 -28.47 5.94
N ASP A 254 1.40 -27.72 5.73
CA ASP A 254 0.29 -27.58 6.67
C ASP A 254 -0.98 -27.09 5.95
N THR A 255 -2.13 -27.23 6.60
CA THR A 255 -3.41 -26.66 6.15
C THR A 255 -3.83 -25.53 7.08
N LEU A 256 -3.70 -24.30 6.58
CA LEU A 256 -4.13 -23.09 7.27
C LEU A 256 -5.41 -22.54 6.64
N TYR A 257 -6.20 -21.81 7.43
CA TYR A 257 -7.46 -21.21 6.99
C TYR A 257 -7.33 -19.69 6.93
N PHE A 258 -7.88 -19.10 5.87
CA PHE A 258 -8.06 -17.65 5.79
C PHE A 258 -9.32 -17.25 6.57
N ARG A 259 -9.24 -16.12 7.28
CA ARG A 259 -10.40 -15.51 7.92
C ARG A 259 -11.10 -14.58 6.93
N GLU A 260 -12.36 -14.86 6.59
CA GLU A 260 -13.17 -13.99 5.72
C GLU A 260 -13.60 -12.67 6.40
N ASP A 261 -13.52 -12.59 7.73
CA ASP A 261 -13.91 -11.44 8.56
C ASP A 261 -12.85 -10.32 8.64
N LEU A 262 -11.65 -10.55 8.07
CA LEU A 262 -10.62 -9.53 7.87
C LEU A 262 -10.20 -9.60 6.40
N TRP A 263 -10.47 -8.54 5.63
CA TRP A 263 -10.23 -8.47 4.18
C TRP A 263 -8.75 -8.56 3.75
N TYR A 264 -7.84 -8.80 4.70
CA TYR A 264 -6.52 -9.33 4.41
C TYR A 264 -6.51 -10.81 4.72
N ASN A 265 -6.26 -11.61 3.69
CA ASN A 265 -5.86 -13.02 3.77
C ASN A 265 -4.52 -13.17 4.53
N ILE A 266 -4.49 -12.77 5.79
CA ILE A 266 -3.42 -13.04 6.73
C ILE A 266 -3.76 -14.40 7.32
N CYS A 267 -2.94 -15.40 7.03
CA CYS A 267 -2.95 -16.65 7.78
C CYS A 267 -2.66 -16.30 9.25
N TYR A 268 -3.61 -16.58 10.14
CA TYR A 268 -3.37 -16.52 11.57
C TYR A 268 -3.08 -17.92 12.11
N TYR A 269 -2.24 -17.96 13.14
CA TYR A 269 -1.97 -19.12 13.99
C TYR A 269 -3.04 -19.25 15.08
#